data_AF-A0A4V1VKJ5-F1
#
_entry.id   AF-A0A4V1VKJ5-F1
#
_cell.length_a   1.000
_cell.length_b   1.000
_cell.length_c   1.000
_cell.angle_alpha   90.00
_cell.angle_beta   90.00
_cell.angle_gamma   90.00
#
_symmetry.space_group_name_H-M   'P 1'
#
loop_
_entity.id
_entity.type
_entity.pdbx_description
1 polymer ?
#
loop_
_entity_poly.entity_id
_entity_poly.type
_entity_poly.pdbx_seq_one_letter_code
_entity_poly.pdbx_strand_id
1 'polypeptide(L)'
;MADSFYDRFSPEEIAQLGAGDIVGEAAIVNHSLRTASIVALTPLEMIHFTDEAVRRLCDEMPSFQSALEAVALERFGNGQAQGKA
;
A
#
# COMPACT_ATOMS: atom_id res chain seq x y z
N MET A 1 -7.79 -10.47 19.70
CA MET A 1 -8.66 -9.74 18.74
C MET A 1 -8.31 -10.04 17.29
N ALA A 2 -7.04 -10.36 16.95
CA ALA A 2 -6.67 -10.86 15.62
C ALA A 2 -7.24 -12.27 15.33
N ASP A 3 -7.21 -13.17 16.33
CA ASP A 3 -7.55 -14.59 16.13
C ASP A 3 -8.97 -14.85 15.57
N SER A 4 -9.97 -14.02 15.92
CA SER A 4 -11.35 -14.20 15.44
C SER A 4 -11.59 -13.72 14.01
N PHE A 5 -10.70 -12.89 13.45
CA PHE A 5 -10.77 -12.43 12.06
C PHE A 5 -10.28 -13.51 11.10
N TYR A 6 -9.20 -14.20 11.47
CA TYR A 6 -8.60 -15.30 10.70
C TYR A 6 -9.43 -16.59 10.72
N ASP A 7 -10.34 -16.76 11.69
CA ASP A 7 -11.21 -17.93 11.79
C ASP A 7 -12.36 -17.93 10.73
N ARG A 8 -12.66 -16.76 10.15
CA ARG A 8 -13.72 -16.58 9.13
C ARG A 8 -13.22 -16.17 7.75
N PHE A 9 -11.95 -15.82 7.65
CA PHE A 9 -11.32 -15.36 6.42
C PHE A 9 -9.94 -15.99 6.35
N SER A 10 -9.62 -16.67 5.25
CA SER A 10 -8.25 -17.12 4.96
C SER A 10 -7.58 -16.04 4.11
N PRO A 11 -6.92 -15.02 4.70
CA PRO A 11 -6.25 -14.02 3.91
C PRO A 11 -5.09 -14.66 3.15
N GLU A 12 -5.01 -14.32 1.87
CA GLU A 12 -3.87 -14.62 1.03
C GLU A 12 -2.80 -13.56 1.24
N GLU A 13 -1.56 -13.97 1.55
CA GLU A 13 -0.42 -13.07 1.57
C GLU A 13 -0.03 -12.76 0.12
N ILE A 14 -0.24 -11.51 -0.29
CA ILE A 14 0.03 -11.07 -1.67
C ILE A 14 1.38 -10.37 -1.84
N ALA A 15 2.03 -9.95 -0.74
CA ALA A 15 3.32 -9.28 -0.76
C ALA A 15 3.97 -9.24 0.64
N GLN A 16 5.30 -9.20 0.67
CA GLN A 16 6.10 -8.79 1.83
C GLN A 16 6.82 -7.49 1.54
N LEU A 17 6.99 -6.67 2.56
CA LEU A 17 7.50 -5.31 2.45
C LEU A 17 8.66 -5.10 3.42
N GLY A 18 9.58 -4.23 3.05
CA GLY A 18 10.80 -3.92 3.78
C GLY A 18 11.06 -2.42 3.92
N ALA A 19 12.25 -2.10 4.43
CA ALA A 19 12.67 -0.73 4.63
C ALA A 19 12.75 0.03 3.29
N GLY A 20 12.14 1.21 3.24
CA GLY A 20 12.06 2.04 2.04
C GLY A 20 10.78 1.86 1.24
N ASP A 21 9.99 0.81 1.50
CA ASP A 21 8.71 0.62 0.84
C ASP A 21 7.65 1.61 1.33
N ILE A 22 6.85 2.11 0.39
CA ILE A 22 5.67 2.93 0.68
C ILE A 22 4.43 2.03 0.66
N VAL A 23 3.53 2.24 1.63
CA VAL A 23 2.25 1.52 1.75
C VAL A 23 1.08 2.48 1.93
N GLY A 24 -0.09 2.05 1.47
CA GLY A 24 -1.35 2.81 1.63
C GLY A 24 -1.49 3.98 0.65
N GLU A 25 -0.52 4.16 -0.24
CA GLU A 25 -0.49 5.19 -1.29
C GLU A 25 -1.60 4.97 -2.33
N ALA A 26 -1.90 3.71 -2.67
CA ALA A 26 -2.93 3.34 -3.62
C ALA A 26 -4.30 3.99 -3.34
N ALA A 27 -4.67 4.12 -2.06
CA ALA A 27 -5.94 4.74 -1.68
C ALA A 27 -5.95 6.25 -1.97
N ILE A 28 -4.80 6.90 -1.81
CA ILE A 28 -4.61 8.34 -2.04
C ILE A 28 -4.53 8.63 -3.54
N VAL A 29 -3.68 7.89 -4.27
CA VAL A 29 -3.45 8.08 -5.71
C VAL A 29 -4.68 7.73 -6.54
N ASN A 30 -5.34 6.60 -6.23
CA ASN A 30 -6.49 6.13 -7.03
C ASN A 30 -7.85 6.58 -6.48
N HIS A 31 -7.87 7.44 -5.46
CA HIS A 31 -9.09 7.85 -4.75
C HIS A 31 -10.00 6.65 -4.39
N SER A 32 -9.39 5.57 -3.90
CA SER A 32 -10.04 4.27 -3.70
C SER A 32 -9.99 3.83 -2.24
N LEU A 33 -10.80 2.82 -1.90
CA LEU A 33 -10.73 2.19 -0.58
C LEU A 33 -9.48 1.31 -0.47
N ARG A 34 -9.03 1.05 0.77
CA ARG A 34 -7.95 0.08 1.04
C ARG A 34 -8.32 -1.28 0.46
N THR A 35 -7.45 -1.80 -0.41
CA THR A 35 -7.66 -3.06 -1.14
C THR A 35 -7.04 -4.27 -0.44
N ALA A 36 -6.11 -4.05 0.49
CA ALA A 36 -5.46 -5.08 1.28
C ALA A 36 -5.18 -4.60 2.71
N SER A 37 -4.99 -5.55 3.63
CA SER A 37 -4.55 -5.28 5.00
C SER A 37 -3.03 -5.33 5.10
N ILE A 38 -2.44 -4.50 5.95
CA ILE A 38 -1.01 -4.56 6.30
C ILE A 38 -0.89 -5.05 7.73
N VAL A 39 -0.07 -6.07 7.94
CA VAL A 39 0.22 -6.63 9.26
C VAL A 39 1.72 -6.55 9.50
N ALA A 40 2.11 -6.02 10.65
CA ALA A 40 3.52 -5.96 11.04
C ALA A 40 4.00 -7.35 11.47
N LEU A 41 5.03 -7.88 10.80
CA LEU A 41 5.67 -9.16 11.15
C LEU A 41 6.76 -8.99 12.21
N THR A 42 7.26 -7.77 12.38
CA THR A 42 8.29 -7.37 13.34
C THR A 42 7.92 -6.01 13.94
N PRO A 43 8.56 -5.56 15.03
CA PRO A 43 8.49 -4.16 15.43
C PRO A 43 8.99 -3.25 14.30
N LEU A 44 8.23 -2.20 13.96
CA LEU A 44 8.52 -1.29 12.86
C LEU A 44 8.65 0.15 13.37
N GLU A 45 9.49 0.93 12.70
CA GLU A 45 9.47 2.39 12.75
C GLU A 45 9.07 2.90 11.37
N MET A 46 8.08 3.77 11.30
CA MET A 46 7.49 4.23 10.04
C MET A 46 7.29 5.74 10.04
N ILE A 47 7.45 6.34 8.88
CA ILE A 47 7.01 7.72 8.63
C ILE A 47 5.56 7.65 8.16
N HIS A 48 4.67 8.32 8.88
CA HIS A 48 3.26 8.40 8.54
C HIS A 48 2.92 9.78 7.98
N PHE A 49 2.35 9.81 6.78
CA PHE A 49 1.81 11.03 6.18
C PHE A 49 0.29 10.99 6.17
N THR A 50 -0.33 12.12 6.47
CA THR A 50 -1.75 12.33 6.20
C THR A 50 -1.97 12.57 4.71
N ASP A 51 -3.19 12.36 4.25
CA ASP A 51 -3.61 12.66 2.88
C ASP A 51 -3.33 14.12 2.46
N GLU A 52 -3.54 15.07 3.37
CA GLU A 52 -3.17 16.49 3.16
C GLU A 52 -1.66 16.68 2.99
N ALA A 53 -0.85 16.03 3.84
CA ALA A 53 0.60 16.13 3.75
C ALA A 53 1.14 15.52 2.45
N VAL A 54 0.58 14.38 2.00
CA VAL A 54 0.94 13.77 0.72
C VAL A 54 0.61 14.71 -0.44
N ARG A 55 -0.60 15.28 -0.48
CA ARG A 55 -0.98 16.23 -1.53
C ARG A 55 -0.05 17.44 -1.58
N ARG A 56 0.24 18.03 -0.43
CA ARG A 56 1.17 19.15 -0.33
C ARG A 56 2.57 18.78 -0.82
N LEU A 57 3.08 17.59 -0.47
CA LEU A 57 4.39 17.12 -0.95
C LEU A 57 4.40 16.89 -2.46
N CYS A 58 3.32 16.38 -3.05
CA CYS A 58 3.21 16.26 -4.50
C CYS A 58 3.26 17.63 -5.19
N ASP A 59 2.56 18.63 -4.63
CA ASP A 59 2.57 20.00 -5.17
C ASP A 59 3.93 20.68 -5.04
N GLU A 60 4.62 20.49 -3.90
CA GLU A 60 5.92 21.12 -3.61
C GLU A 60 7.10 20.37 -4.27
N MET A 61 6.97 19.07 -4.52
CA MET A 61 8.04 18.18 -5.00
C MET A 61 7.54 17.25 -6.11
N PRO A 62 7.60 17.66 -7.39
CA PRO A 62 7.12 16.84 -8.51
C PRO A 62 7.80 15.45 -8.61
N SER A 63 9.08 15.34 -8.22
CA SER A 63 9.79 14.06 -8.19
C SER A 63 9.22 13.07 -7.17
N PHE A 64 8.69 13.56 -6.06
CA PHE A 64 8.00 12.73 -5.06
C PHE A 64 6.71 12.17 -5.63
N GLN A 65 5.92 13.02 -6.32
CA GLN A 65 4.70 12.58 -7.00
C GLN A 65 5.01 11.46 -8.01
N SER A 66 6.01 11.64 -8.87
CA SER A 66 6.38 10.61 -9.86
C SER A 66 6.81 9.29 -9.22
N ALA A 67 7.54 9.35 -8.09
CA ALA A 67 7.92 8.15 -7.35
C ALA A 67 6.69 7.45 -6.73
N LEU A 68 5.75 8.22 -6.18
CA LEU A 68 4.52 7.69 -5.59
C LEU A 68 3.62 7.01 -6.63
N GLU A 69 3.49 7.62 -7.81
CA GLU A 69 2.75 7.06 -8.95
C GLU A 69 3.38 5.77 -9.47
N ALA A 70 4.72 5.69 -9.55
CA ALA A 70 5.42 4.49 -9.97
C ALA A 70 5.15 3.31 -9.00
N VAL A 71 5.22 3.55 -7.68
CA VAL A 71 4.91 2.54 -6.66
C VAL A 71 3.45 2.06 -6.77
N ALA A 72 2.52 2.99 -6.97
CA ALA A 72 1.11 2.64 -7.16
C ALA A 72 0.91 1.77 -8.41
N LEU A 73 1.55 2.13 -9.53
CA LEU A 73 1.43 1.38 -10.79
C LEU A 73 1.97 -0.05 -10.66
N GLU A 74 3.12 -0.25 -10.00
CA GLU A 74 3.67 -1.59 -9.78
C GLU A 74 2.70 -2.51 -9.01
N ARG A 75 2.00 -1.96 -8.02
CA ARG A 75 1.02 -2.70 -7.21
C ARG A 75 -0.20 -3.14 -8.02
N PHE A 76 -0.68 -2.32 -8.96
CA PHE A 76 -1.86 -2.65 -9.77
C PHE A 76 -1.52 -3.36 -11.10
N GLY A 77 -0.34 -3.10 -11.66
CA GLY A 77 0.15 -3.73 -12.88
C GLY A 77 0.43 -5.23 -12.68
N ASN A 78 0.87 -5.62 -11.49
CA ASN A 78 1.11 -7.04 -11.16
C ASN A 78 -0.19 -7.80 -10.78
N GLY A 79 -1.29 -7.10 -10.50
CA GLY A 79 -2.59 -7.68 -10.12
C GLY A 79 -3.46 -8.23 -11.26
N GLN A 80 -2.94 -8.30 -12.49
CA GLN A 80 -3.67 -8.79 -13.68
C GLN A 80 -3.04 -10.05 -14.33
N ALA A 81 -1.97 -10.63 -13.75
CA ALA A 81 -1.21 -11.72 -14.38
C ALA A 81 -1.28 -13.08 -13.66
N GLN A 82 -2.27 -13.32 -12.79
CA GLN A 82 -2.49 -14.63 -12.18
C GLN A 82 -3.97 -15.02 -12.21
N GLY A 83 -4.46 -15.24 -13.42
CA GLY A 83 -5.81 -15.73 -13.69
C GLY A 83 -5.84 -16.47 -15.02
N LYS A 84 -5.10 -17.57 -15.13
CA LYS A 84 -5.27 -18.55 -16.21
C LYS A 84 -5.32 -19.95 -15.62
N ALA A 85 -6.54 -20.41 -15.36
CA ALA A 85 -6.88 -21.82 -15.48
C ALA A 85 -7.28 -22.08 -16.94
#